data_AF-A0A2N2PRM2-F1
#
_entry.id   AF-A0A2N2PRM2-F1
#
_cell.length_a   1.000
_cell.length_b   1.000
_cell.length_c   1.000
_cell.angle_alpha   90.00
_cell.angle_beta   90.00
_cell.angle_gamma   90.00
#
_symmetry.space_group_name_H-M   'P 1'
#
loop_
_entity.id
_entity.type
_entity.pdbx_description
1 polymer ?
#
loop_
_entity_poly.entity_id
_entity_poly.type
_entity_poly.pdbx_seq_one_letter_code
_entity_poly.pdbx_strand_id
1 'polypeptide(L)'
;MSDADFVAALLTYFAAAGKGLTESDLKKIIATVFPEQADGMMAVMAEHWTQQGWRDGVLNGIKLALDIKFGADGVRLMPEIRQIKDRNKLKAVQRALKAARSPDEVRRVYQ
;
A
#
# COMPACT_ATOMS: atom_id res chain seq x y z
N MET A 1 0.35 15.35 12.58
CA MET A 1 -0.44 14.89 11.42
C MET A 1 0.11 15.68 10.25
N SER A 2 0.65 15.02 9.22
CA SER A 2 1.24 15.75 8.09
C SER A 2 0.13 16.31 7.19
N ASP A 3 0.42 17.37 6.43
CA ASP A 3 -0.54 17.96 5.49
C ASP A 3 -1.07 16.94 4.47
N ALA A 4 -0.24 15.94 4.11
CA ALA A 4 -0.61 14.83 3.25
C ALA A 4 -1.62 13.86 3.90
N ASP A 5 -1.50 13.61 5.20
CA ASP A 5 -2.40 12.69 5.93
C ASP A 5 -3.80 13.29 6.09
N PHE A 6 -3.89 14.61 6.28
CA PHE A 6 -5.17 15.31 6.44
C PHE A 6 -5.97 15.37 5.14
N VAL A 7 -5.29 15.63 4.02
CA VAL A 7 -5.92 15.68 2.70
C VAL A 7 -6.34 14.28 2.23
N ALA A 8 -5.55 13.24 2.54
CA ALA A 8 -5.95 11.86 2.29
C ALA A 8 -7.22 11.47 3.05
N ALA A 9 -7.33 11.87 4.32
CA ALA A 9 -8.54 11.65 5.11
C ALA A 9 -9.77 12.36 4.50
N LEU A 10 -9.60 13.60 4.01
CA LEU A 10 -10.67 14.35 3.35
C LEU A 10 -11.09 13.71 2.02
N LEU A 11 -10.15 13.28 1.18
CA LEU A 11 -10.49 12.65 -0.11
C LEU A 11 -11.13 11.27 0.09
N THR A 12 -10.67 10.47 1.06
CA THR A 12 -11.36 9.22 1.42
C THR A 12 -12.78 9.49 1.93
N TYR A 13 -12.96 10.55 2.73
CA TYR A 13 -14.29 10.98 3.16
C TYR A 13 -15.17 11.41 1.98
N PHE A 14 -14.66 12.22 1.04
CA PHE A 14 -15.43 12.69 -0.12
C PHE A 14 -15.70 11.60 -1.17
N ALA A 15 -14.75 10.69 -1.41
CA ALA A 15 -14.94 9.55 -2.30
C ALA A 15 -15.94 8.53 -1.73
N ALA A 16 -15.97 8.37 -0.40
CA ALA A 16 -17.00 7.58 0.27
C ALA A 16 -18.37 8.27 0.25
N ALA A 17 -18.41 9.61 0.22
CA ALA A 17 -19.64 10.40 0.26
C ALA A 17 -20.30 10.59 -1.12
N GLY A 18 -19.57 10.46 -2.24
CA GLY A 18 -20.05 10.87 -3.56
C GLY A 18 -20.20 9.75 -4.58
N LYS A 19 -21.41 9.22 -4.78
CA LYS A 19 -21.78 8.65 -6.09
C LYS A 19 -21.93 9.82 -7.07
N GLY A 20 -20.96 10.00 -7.98
CA GLY A 20 -21.07 10.91 -9.12
C GLY A 20 -20.00 12.01 -9.24
N LEU A 21 -18.95 12.03 -8.40
CA LEU A 21 -17.85 12.97 -8.61
C LEU A 21 -17.00 12.58 -9.83
N THR A 22 -16.84 13.51 -10.76
CA THR A 22 -15.93 13.35 -11.91
C THR A 22 -14.54 13.92 -11.59
N GLU A 23 -13.53 13.56 -12.40
CA GLU A 23 -12.16 14.10 -12.26
C GLU A 23 -12.13 15.65 -12.34
N SER A 24 -13.00 16.24 -13.15
CA SER A 24 -13.15 17.69 -13.30
C SER A 24 -13.65 18.36 -12.02
N ASP A 25 -14.62 17.72 -11.34
CA ASP A 25 -15.16 18.20 -10.07
C ASP A 25 -14.11 18.15 -8.97
N LEU A 26 -13.33 17.07 -8.94
CA LEU A 26 -12.24 16.90 -7.99
C LEU A 26 -11.15 17.98 -8.17
N LYS A 27 -10.73 18.23 -9.41
CA LYS A 27 -9.74 19.28 -9.74
C LYS A 27 -10.21 20.67 -9.31
N LYS A 28 -11.48 21.01 -9.56
CA LYS A 28 -12.04 22.31 -9.15
C LYS A 28 -12.04 22.48 -7.64
N ILE A 29 -12.45 21.46 -6.89
CA ILE A 29 -12.48 21.52 -5.43
C ILE A 29 -11.05 21.69 -4.88
N ILE A 30 -10.09 20.90 -5.38
CA ILE A 30 -8.69 21.00 -4.96
C ILE A 30 -8.12 22.40 -5.27
N ALA A 31 -8.35 22.93 -6.47
CA ALA A 31 -7.90 24.27 -6.86
C ALA A 31 -8.58 25.39 -6.04
N THR A 32 -9.80 25.16 -5.56
CA THR A 32 -10.54 26.13 -4.73
C THR A 32 -10.00 26.15 -3.29
N VAL A 33 -9.63 24.98 -2.75
CA VAL A 33 -9.15 24.88 -1.37
C VAL A 33 -7.63 25.14 -1.29
N PHE A 34 -6.86 24.80 -2.34
CA PHE A 34 -5.39 24.91 -2.36
C PHE A 34 -4.86 25.41 -3.74
N PRO A 35 -5.10 26.68 -4.10
CA PRO A 35 -4.81 27.22 -5.44
C PRO A 35 -3.32 27.21 -5.82
N GLU A 36 -2.39 27.35 -4.87
CA GLU A 36 -0.95 27.47 -5.18
C GLU A 36 -0.18 26.14 -5.24
N GLN A 37 -0.76 25.04 -4.77
CA GLN A 37 -0.05 23.75 -4.65
C GLN A 37 -0.65 22.65 -5.55
N ALA A 38 -1.76 22.93 -6.23
CA ALA A 38 -2.54 21.96 -6.99
C ALA A 38 -1.75 21.26 -8.13
N ASP A 39 -0.89 21.99 -8.85
CA ASP A 39 -0.20 21.47 -10.04
C ASP A 39 0.82 20.35 -9.70
N GLY A 40 1.49 20.42 -8.56
CA GLY A 40 2.42 19.39 -8.10
C GLY A 40 1.78 18.32 -7.20
N MET A 41 0.72 18.68 -6.48
CA MET A 41 0.09 17.80 -5.48
C MET A 41 -0.50 16.54 -6.12
N MET A 42 -1.14 16.65 -7.28
CA MET A 42 -1.75 15.51 -7.96
C MET A 42 -0.71 14.44 -8.34
N ALA A 43 0.49 14.84 -8.76
CA ALA A 43 1.57 13.92 -9.08
C ALA A 43 2.10 13.21 -7.83
N VAL A 44 2.34 13.95 -6.74
CA VAL A 44 2.79 13.40 -5.46
C VAL A 44 1.74 12.44 -4.87
N MET A 45 0.45 12.81 -4.95
CA MET A 45 -0.65 11.93 -4.51
C MET A 45 -0.74 10.67 -5.36
N ALA A 46 -0.70 10.78 -6.69
CA ALA A 46 -0.74 9.61 -7.58
C ALA A 46 0.41 8.64 -7.27
N GLU A 47 1.61 9.17 -7.03
CA GLU A 47 2.75 8.36 -6.60
C GLU A 47 2.51 7.70 -5.24
N HIS A 48 2.09 8.46 -4.22
CA HIS A 48 1.83 7.91 -2.89
C HIS A 48 0.78 6.78 -2.91
N TRP A 49 -0.35 6.99 -3.58
CA TRP A 49 -1.42 6.00 -3.66
C TRP A 49 -1.00 4.77 -4.46
N THR A 50 -0.19 4.95 -5.51
CA THR A 50 0.40 3.83 -6.26
C THR A 50 1.35 3.02 -5.37
N GLN A 51 2.15 3.68 -4.55
CA GLN A 51 3.06 3.01 -3.61
C GLN A 51 2.29 2.25 -2.51
N GLN A 52 1.24 2.85 -1.94
CA GLN A 52 0.37 2.20 -0.95
C GLN A 52 -0.35 0.99 -1.55
N GLY A 53 -1.01 1.15 -2.71
CA GLY A 53 -1.70 0.06 -3.39
C GLY A 53 -0.77 -1.10 -3.78
N TRP A 54 0.45 -0.77 -4.24
CA TRP A 54 1.48 -1.77 -4.48
C TRP A 54 1.86 -2.53 -3.19
N ARG A 55 2.04 -1.80 -2.07
CA ARG A 55 2.42 -2.38 -0.78
C ARG A 55 1.33 -3.31 -0.25
N ASP A 56 0.09 -2.85 -0.24
CA ASP A 56 -1.05 -3.63 0.23
C ASP A 56 -1.28 -4.88 -0.61
N GLY A 57 -1.21 -4.75 -1.94
CA GLY A 57 -1.31 -5.89 -2.85
C GLY A 57 -0.22 -6.94 -2.60
N VAL A 58 1.02 -6.50 -2.42
CA VAL A 58 2.16 -7.39 -2.14
C VAL A 58 2.01 -8.08 -0.78
N LEU A 59 1.65 -7.34 0.27
CA LEU A 59 1.47 -7.90 1.62
C LEU A 59 0.29 -8.89 1.67
N ASN A 60 -0.81 -8.59 1.00
CA ASN A 60 -1.96 -9.50 0.89
C ASN A 60 -1.59 -10.78 0.14
N GLY A 61 -0.87 -10.67 -0.98
CA GLY A 61 -0.38 -11.82 -1.73
C GLY A 61 0.60 -12.69 -0.92
N ILE A 62 1.51 -12.07 -0.16
CA ILE A 62 2.42 -12.80 0.75
C ILE A 62 1.63 -13.53 1.84
N LYS A 63 0.69 -12.84 2.50
CA LYS A 63 -0.15 -13.45 3.53
C LYS A 63 -0.89 -14.68 3.01
N LEU A 64 -1.52 -14.55 1.83
CA LEU A 64 -2.26 -15.65 1.20
C LEU A 64 -1.34 -16.83 0.87
N ALA A 65 -0.18 -16.57 0.28
CA ALA A 65 0.77 -17.65 -0.06
C ALA A 65 1.33 -18.36 1.18
N LEU A 66 1.60 -17.62 2.26
CA LEU A 66 2.00 -18.18 3.55
C LEU A 66 0.91 -19.07 4.15
N ASP A 67 -0.33 -18.61 4.13
CA ASP A 67 -1.49 -19.35 4.64
C ASP A 67 -1.73 -20.64 3.84
N ILE A 68 -1.69 -20.56 2.51
CA ILE A 68 -1.84 -21.73 1.63
C ILE A 68 -0.73 -22.76 1.86
N LYS A 69 0.53 -22.33 1.99
CA LYS A 69 1.67 -23.26 2.06
C LYS A 69 1.95 -23.80 3.46
N PHE A 70 1.74 -22.99 4.49
CA PHE A 70 2.20 -23.28 5.85
C PHE A 70 1.13 -23.00 6.92
N GLY A 71 -0.08 -22.60 6.52
CA GLY A 71 -1.17 -22.28 7.44
C GLY A 71 -0.80 -21.21 8.48
N ALA A 72 -1.25 -21.42 9.71
CA ALA A 72 -1.04 -20.49 10.82
C ALA A 72 0.45 -20.20 11.09
N ASP A 73 1.34 -21.20 10.92
CA ASP A 73 2.77 -21.02 11.16
C ASP A 73 3.42 -20.09 10.14
N GLY A 74 2.98 -20.12 8.88
CA GLY A 74 3.39 -19.15 7.88
C GLY A 74 2.87 -17.74 8.20
N VAL A 75 1.60 -17.63 8.56
CA VAL A 75 0.95 -16.33 8.84
C VAL A 75 1.58 -15.62 10.05
N ARG A 76 2.20 -16.34 10.99
CA ARG A 76 2.97 -15.76 12.10
C ARG A 76 4.16 -14.90 11.66
N LEU A 77 4.62 -15.00 10.42
CA LEU A 77 5.66 -14.12 9.86
C LEU A 77 5.14 -12.72 9.51
N MET A 78 3.83 -12.54 9.38
CA MET A 78 3.24 -11.28 8.89
C MET A 78 3.59 -10.04 9.73
N PRO A 79 3.67 -10.09 11.08
CA PRO A 79 4.13 -8.94 11.87
C PRO A 79 5.53 -8.46 11.50
N GLU A 80 6.46 -9.38 11.23
CA GLU A 80 7.83 -9.06 10.80
C GLU A 80 7.83 -8.52 9.36
N ILE A 81 7.15 -9.21 8.44
CA ILE A 81 7.10 -8.84 7.02
C ILE A 81 6.47 -7.45 6.82
N ARG A 82 5.47 -7.09 7.63
CA ARG A 82 4.84 -5.76 7.60
C ARG A 82 5.80 -4.62 7.96
N GLN A 83 6.87 -4.90 8.70
CA GLN A 83 7.86 -3.90 9.08
C GLN A 83 8.89 -3.65 7.96
N ILE A 84 8.95 -4.52 6.95
CA ILE A 84 9.85 -4.35 5.81
C ILE A 84 9.41 -3.15 4.98
N LYS A 85 10.25 -2.11 4.93
CA LYS A 85 10.04 -0.92 4.09
C LYS A 85 10.63 -1.07 2.69
N ASP A 86 11.66 -1.89 2.56
CA ASP A 86 12.36 -2.12 1.29
C ASP A 86 11.51 -2.95 0.32
N ARG A 87 11.18 -2.34 -0.83
CA ARG A 87 10.39 -2.97 -1.89
C ARG A 87 11.07 -4.20 -2.49
N ASN A 88 12.39 -4.19 -2.62
CA ASN A 88 13.16 -5.30 -3.18
C ASN A 88 13.16 -6.49 -2.23
N LYS A 89 13.25 -6.24 -0.91
CA LYS A 89 13.08 -7.29 0.10
C LYS A 89 11.70 -7.93 0.02
N LEU A 90 10.62 -7.14 -0.03
CA LEU A 90 9.26 -7.69 -0.19
C LEU A 90 9.10 -8.53 -1.46
N LYS A 91 9.65 -8.08 -2.60
CA LYS A 91 9.67 -8.88 -3.84
C LYS A 91 10.49 -10.16 -3.70
N ALA A 92 11.59 -10.13 -2.95
CA ALA A 92 12.40 -11.31 -2.68
C ALA A 92 11.62 -12.35 -1.87
N VAL A 93 10.85 -11.91 -0.86
CA VAL A 93 9.93 -12.78 -0.11
C VAL A 93 8.92 -13.46 -1.02
N GLN A 94 8.25 -12.72 -1.91
CA GLN A 94 7.31 -13.29 -2.89
C GLN A 94 7.95 -14.36 -3.79
N ARG A 95 9.20 -14.14 -4.22
CA ARG A 95 9.93 -15.13 -5.03
C ARG A 95 10.28 -16.37 -4.22
N ALA A 96 10.80 -16.19 -3.00
CA ALA A 96 11.18 -17.29 -2.13
C ALA A 96 9.99 -18.19 -1.78
N LEU A 97 8.81 -17.61 -1.57
CA LEU A 97 7.57 -18.34 -1.27
C LEU A 97 7.21 -19.40 -2.32
N LYS A 98 7.65 -19.24 -3.58
CA LYS A 98 7.40 -20.25 -4.63
C LYS A 98 8.08 -21.59 -4.32
N ALA A 99 9.32 -21.57 -3.82
CA ALA A 99 10.14 -22.75 -3.61
C ALA A 99 10.33 -23.15 -2.14
N ALA A 100 10.13 -22.21 -1.21
CA ALA A 100 10.33 -22.43 0.21
C ALA A 100 9.49 -23.62 0.73
N ARG A 101 10.11 -24.43 1.57
CA ARG A 101 9.53 -25.63 2.19
C ARG A 101 9.15 -25.41 3.65
N SER A 102 9.55 -24.29 4.24
CA SER A 102 9.21 -23.91 5.61
C SER A 102 9.09 -22.39 5.77
N PRO A 103 8.37 -21.91 6.81
CA PRO A 103 8.38 -20.50 7.19
C PRO A 103 9.78 -19.95 7.47
N ASP A 104 10.67 -20.75 8.06
CA ASP A 104 12.03 -20.30 8.39
C ASP A 104 12.89 -20.03 7.15
N GLU A 105 12.73 -20.80 6.08
CA GLU A 105 13.38 -20.50 4.80
C GLU A 105 12.92 -19.15 4.22
N VAL A 106 11.65 -18.79 4.40
CA VAL A 106 11.13 -17.48 3.99
C VAL A 106 11.72 -16.37 4.87
N ARG A 107 11.80 -16.60 6.18
CA ARG A 107 12.32 -15.63 7.16
C ARG A 107 13.77 -15.22 6.88
N ARG A 108 14.63 -16.16 6.47
CA ARG A 108 16.04 -15.91 6.11
C ARG A 108 16.24 -14.94 4.94
N VAL A 109 15.21 -14.66 4.15
CA VAL A 109 15.30 -13.80 2.96
C VAL A 109 15.32 -12.32 3.32
N TYR A 110 14.71 -11.95 4.44
CA TYR A 110 14.53 -10.54 4.82
C TYR A 110 15.19 -10.13 6.13
N GLN A 111 15.52 -11.12 6.97
CA GLN A 111 16.39 -10.92 8.13
C GLN A 111 17.80 -10.48 7.72
#